data_AF-A0A537XV16-F1
#
_entry.id   AF-A0A537XV16-F1
#
_cell.length_a   1.000
_cell.length_b   1.000
_cell.length_c   1.000
_cell.angle_alpha   90.00
_cell.angle_beta   90.00
_cell.angle_gamma   90.00
#
_symmetry.space_group_name_H-M   'P 1'
#
loop_
_entity.id
_entity.type
_entity.pdbx_description
1 polymer ?
#
loop_
_entity_poly.entity_id
_entity_poly.type
_entity_poly.pdbx_seq_one_letter_code
_entity_poly.pdbx_strand_id
1 'polypeptide(L)'
;MKHRPPRSAVVALSVLIASAGAAGISVAEPGSAPARHVLLISVDGLHASDVTKCISAHLCPNIANLSAQGTSYSQVSTSEPSDSSPGLMALATGATPKLTGVYYDDSYDRTMFTPPAQLPTGTVQDCSGTPGAETQYFENLDTNAPSTANGQVGSRTILNES
;
A
#
# COMPACT_ATOMS: atom_id res chain seq x y z
N MET A 1 -59.38 -37.92 -47.74
CA MET A 1 -58.29 -37.06 -48.21
C MET A 1 -57.46 -36.63 -47.01
N LYS A 2 -56.16 -36.94 -47.02
CA LYS A 2 -55.20 -36.69 -45.93
C LYS A 2 -54.76 -35.23 -45.99
N HIS A 3 -54.94 -34.46 -44.91
CA HIS A 3 -54.19 -33.23 -44.69
C HIS A 3 -53.40 -33.34 -43.38
N ARG A 4 -52.07 -33.35 -43.51
CA ARG A 4 -51.08 -33.32 -42.42
C ARG A 4 -50.98 -31.88 -41.88
N PRO A 5 -50.82 -31.68 -40.56
CA PRO A 5 -50.48 -30.36 -40.02
C PRO A 5 -49.00 -30.01 -40.28
N PRO A 6 -48.65 -28.71 -40.39
CA PRO A 6 -47.28 -28.27 -40.63
C PRO A 6 -46.41 -28.47 -39.39
N ARG A 7 -45.22 -29.02 -39.63
CA ARG A 7 -44.12 -29.13 -38.67
C ARG A 7 -43.52 -27.74 -38.46
N SER A 8 -43.82 -27.10 -37.34
CA SER A 8 -43.06 -25.92 -36.89
C SER A 8 -41.98 -26.39 -35.92
N ALA A 9 -40.74 -26.14 -36.30
CA ALA A 9 -39.54 -26.55 -35.59
C ALA A 9 -39.47 -25.88 -34.21
N VAL A 10 -39.35 -26.69 -33.16
CA VAL A 10 -38.99 -26.22 -31.82
C VAL A 10 -37.49 -25.91 -31.86
N VAL A 11 -37.14 -24.62 -31.93
CA VAL A 11 -35.79 -24.17 -31.62
C VAL A 11 -35.66 -24.21 -30.10
N ALA A 12 -35.01 -25.25 -29.58
CA ALA A 12 -34.64 -25.34 -28.18
C ALA A 12 -33.56 -24.28 -27.91
N LEU A 13 -33.94 -23.15 -27.33
CA LEU A 13 -33.01 -22.20 -26.78
C LEU A 13 -32.47 -22.78 -25.47
N SER A 14 -31.30 -23.41 -25.55
CA SER A 14 -30.56 -23.91 -24.39
C SER A 14 -30.22 -22.73 -23.47
N VAL A 15 -30.98 -22.57 -22.39
CA VAL A 15 -30.62 -21.68 -21.30
C VAL A 15 -29.42 -22.31 -20.59
N LEU A 16 -28.22 -21.82 -20.91
CA LEU A 16 -27.04 -22.03 -20.09
C LEU A 16 -27.29 -21.31 -18.76
N ILE A 17 -27.69 -22.08 -17.75
CA ILE A 17 -27.66 -21.62 -16.37
C ILE A 17 -26.18 -21.50 -16.01
N ALA A 18 -25.61 -20.31 -16.21
CA ALA A 18 -24.35 -19.96 -15.59
C ALA A 18 -24.60 -20.00 -14.08
N SER A 19 -24.05 -21.01 -13.42
CA SER A 19 -23.90 -21.04 -11.97
C SER A 19 -23.02 -19.85 -11.60
N ALA A 20 -23.62 -18.70 -11.32
CA ALA A 20 -22.95 -17.61 -10.63
C ALA A 20 -22.46 -18.18 -9.31
N GLY A 21 -21.16 -18.44 -9.22
CA GLY A 21 -20.50 -18.71 -7.94
C GLY A 21 -20.89 -17.56 -7.02
N ALA A 22 -21.52 -17.90 -5.89
CA ALA A 22 -21.81 -16.93 -4.86
C ALA A 22 -20.47 -16.38 -4.35
N ALA A 23 -20.01 -15.26 -4.93
CA ALA A 23 -19.16 -14.35 -4.21
C ALA A 23 -20.00 -13.92 -3.01
N GLY A 24 -19.71 -14.50 -1.84
CA GLY A 24 -20.36 -14.12 -0.60
C GLY A 24 -20.19 -12.62 -0.43
N ILE A 25 -21.25 -11.87 -0.68
CA ILE A 25 -21.32 -10.49 -0.23
C ILE A 25 -21.44 -10.62 1.28
N SER A 26 -20.32 -10.44 1.99
CA SER A 26 -20.34 -10.23 3.43
C SER A 26 -21.05 -8.91 3.68
N VAL A 27 -22.38 -8.98 3.82
CA VAL A 27 -23.16 -7.87 4.32
C VAL A 27 -22.69 -7.68 5.77
N ALA A 28 -22.15 -6.50 6.08
CA ALA A 28 -21.83 -6.15 7.46
C ALA A 28 -23.06 -6.41 8.32
N GLU A 29 -22.94 -7.24 9.36
CA GLU A 29 -24.05 -7.53 10.25
C GLU A 29 -24.62 -6.19 10.79
N PRO A 30 -25.90 -5.89 10.55
CA PRO A 30 -26.54 -4.75 11.17
C PRO A 30 -26.67 -5.06 12.67
N GLY A 31 -25.72 -4.57 13.47
CA GLY A 31 -25.74 -4.77 14.92
C GLY A 31 -24.38 -4.89 15.59
N SER A 32 -23.25 -4.93 14.86
CA SER A 32 -21.96 -4.89 15.54
C SER A 32 -21.79 -3.52 16.21
N ALA A 33 -21.51 -3.52 17.52
CA ALA A 33 -21.14 -2.30 18.20
C ALA A 33 -19.93 -1.68 17.49
N PRO A 34 -19.91 -0.35 17.28
CA PRO A 34 -18.82 0.30 16.57
C PRO A 34 -17.47 -0.07 17.20
N ALA A 35 -16.46 -0.30 16.35
CA ALA A 35 -15.12 -0.59 16.82
C ALA A 35 -14.63 0.53 17.74
N ARG A 36 -14.30 0.19 18.99
CA ARG A 36 -13.80 1.16 19.98
C ARG A 36 -12.41 1.68 19.63
N HIS A 37 -11.60 0.83 19.00
CA HIS A 37 -10.23 1.12 18.59
C HIS A 37 -9.97 0.50 17.22
N VAL A 38 -9.20 1.21 16.39
CA VAL A 38 -8.73 0.75 15.08
C VAL A 38 -7.21 0.77 15.12
N LEU A 39 -6.58 -0.35 14.74
CA LEU A 39 -5.14 -0.49 14.64
C LEU A 39 -4.78 -0.88 13.20
N LEU A 40 -3.95 -0.06 12.55
CA LEU A 40 -3.34 -0.37 11.26
C LEU A 40 -1.92 -0.88 11.53
N ILE A 41 -1.63 -2.11 11.11
CA ILE A 41 -0.28 -2.69 11.15
C ILE A 41 0.18 -2.86 9.70
N SER A 42 1.25 -2.17 9.33
CA SER A 42 1.96 -2.39 8.07
C SER A 42 3.30 -3.05 8.38
N VAL A 43 3.63 -4.14 7.68
CA VAL A 43 4.93 -4.82 7.80
C VAL A 43 5.66 -4.63 6.49
N ASP A 44 6.75 -3.88 6.53
CA ASP A 44 7.54 -3.57 5.34
C ASP A 44 8.10 -4.84 4.69
N GLY A 45 8.05 -4.92 3.36
CA GLY A 45 8.56 -6.04 2.57
C GLY A 45 7.88 -7.40 2.77
N LEU A 46 6.73 -7.48 3.47
CA LEU A 46 6.05 -8.75 3.73
C LEU A 46 5.23 -9.22 2.51
N HIS A 47 5.78 -10.12 1.70
CA HIS A 47 5.07 -10.67 0.56
C HIS A 47 4.04 -11.73 0.98
N ALA A 48 2.98 -11.89 0.20
CA ALA A 48 1.98 -12.94 0.43
C ALA A 48 2.60 -14.37 0.47
N SER A 49 3.67 -14.60 -0.31
CA SER A 49 4.39 -15.87 -0.30
C SER A 49 5.16 -16.11 1.00
N ASP A 50 5.60 -15.05 1.68
CA ASP A 50 6.33 -15.15 2.96
C ASP A 50 5.37 -15.59 4.06
N VAL A 51 4.16 -15.00 4.09
CA VAL A 51 3.08 -15.42 5.01
C VAL A 51 2.73 -16.89 4.78
N THR A 52 2.56 -17.30 3.53
CA THR A 52 2.22 -18.70 3.19
C THR A 52 3.30 -19.68 3.67
N LYS A 53 4.57 -19.39 3.36
CA LYS A 53 5.72 -20.23 3.78
C LYS A 53 5.82 -20.28 5.30
N CYS A 54 5.73 -19.12 5.95
CA CYS A 54 5.88 -18.98 7.40
C CYS A 54 4.80 -19.75 8.18
N ILE A 55 3.54 -19.68 7.74
CA ILE A 55 2.44 -20.45 8.34
C ILE A 55 2.67 -21.95 8.15
N SER A 56 3.03 -22.38 6.93
CA SER A 56 3.29 -23.80 6.64
C SER A 56 4.44 -24.39 7.48
N ALA A 57 5.44 -23.56 7.77
CA ALA A 57 6.59 -23.92 8.62
C ALA A 57 6.30 -23.77 10.12
N HIS A 58 5.09 -23.36 10.52
CA HIS A 58 4.70 -23.11 11.91
C HIS A 58 5.56 -22.03 12.62
N LEU A 59 6.08 -21.05 11.88
CA LEU A 59 6.99 -20.03 12.40
C LEU A 59 6.29 -18.71 12.81
N CYS A 60 5.05 -18.48 12.38
CA CYS A 60 4.27 -17.29 12.74
C CYS A 60 2.86 -17.66 13.24
N PRO A 61 2.76 -18.24 14.46
CA PRO A 61 1.47 -18.67 15.03
C PRO A 61 0.48 -17.51 15.20
N ASN A 62 0.94 -16.30 15.48
CA ASN A 62 0.06 -15.13 15.64
C ASN A 62 -0.57 -14.69 14.31
N ILE A 63 0.21 -14.68 13.21
CA ILE A 63 -0.32 -14.38 11.87
C ILE A 63 -1.26 -15.50 11.42
N ALA A 64 -0.92 -16.76 11.70
CA ALA A 64 -1.80 -17.90 11.43
C ALA A 64 -3.15 -17.75 12.15
N ASN A 65 -3.13 -17.43 13.45
CA ASN A 65 -4.33 -17.22 14.25
C ASN A 65 -5.15 -16.03 13.74
N LEU A 66 -4.50 -14.91 13.38
CA LEU A 66 -5.18 -13.75 12.82
C LEU A 66 -5.86 -14.08 11.47
N SER A 67 -5.17 -14.80 10.59
CA SER A 67 -5.72 -15.21 9.29
C SER A 67 -6.89 -16.19 9.44
N ALA A 68 -6.85 -17.09 10.44
CA ALA A 68 -7.91 -18.06 10.69
C ALA A 68 -9.17 -17.45 11.33
N GLN A 69 -9.03 -16.37 12.11
CA GLN A 69 -10.14 -15.69 12.79
C GLN A 69 -10.63 -14.44 12.05
N GLY A 70 -9.80 -13.89 11.17
CA GLY A 70 -10.07 -12.67 10.41
C GLY A 70 -10.50 -12.92 8.97
N THR A 71 -10.49 -11.85 8.17
CA THR A 71 -10.70 -11.91 6.73
C THR A 71 -9.38 -11.62 6.02
N SER A 72 -8.96 -12.55 5.16
CA SER A 72 -7.72 -12.44 4.38
C SER A 72 -8.03 -12.15 2.92
N TYR A 73 -7.42 -11.09 2.38
CA TYR A 73 -7.50 -10.74 0.96
C TYR A 73 -6.20 -11.17 0.26
N SER A 74 -6.28 -12.15 -0.64
CA SER A 74 -5.10 -12.77 -1.28
C SER A 74 -4.75 -12.23 -2.67
N GLN A 75 -5.62 -11.41 -3.26
CA GLN A 75 -5.45 -10.82 -4.58
C GLN A 75 -5.38 -9.30 -4.48
N VAL A 76 -4.39 -8.82 -3.74
CA VAL A 76 -4.13 -7.40 -3.54
C VAL A 76 -2.80 -7.02 -4.17
N SER A 77 -2.74 -5.82 -4.74
CA SER A 77 -1.51 -5.19 -5.20
C SER A 77 -1.26 -3.93 -4.37
N THR A 78 0.01 -3.58 -4.20
CA THR A 78 0.41 -2.31 -3.59
C THR A 78 0.34 -1.16 -4.60
N SER A 79 0.71 0.05 -4.17
CA SER A 79 0.92 1.19 -5.07
C SER A 79 1.98 0.89 -6.13
N GLU A 80 1.98 1.66 -7.21
CA GLU A 80 3.09 1.70 -8.15
C GLU A 80 3.72 3.11 -8.13
N PRO A 81 5.01 3.25 -7.76
CA PRO A 81 5.95 2.18 -7.44
C PRO A 81 5.66 1.48 -6.10
N SER A 82 6.16 0.23 -5.98
CA SER A 82 6.02 -0.63 -4.81
C SER A 82 7.12 -0.35 -3.78
N ASP A 83 7.10 0.85 -3.22
CA ASP A 83 8.02 1.28 -2.15
C ASP A 83 7.26 1.55 -0.84
N SER A 84 7.98 1.57 0.28
CA SER A 84 7.51 1.89 1.62
C SER A 84 6.69 3.18 1.68
N SER A 85 7.22 4.28 1.11
CA SER A 85 6.61 5.61 1.17
C SER A 85 5.27 5.70 0.43
N PRO A 86 5.19 5.42 -0.90
CA PRO A 86 3.93 5.40 -1.62
C PRO A 86 2.96 4.32 -1.10
N GLY A 87 3.47 3.16 -0.65
CA GLY A 87 2.65 2.07 -0.13
C GLY A 87 1.95 2.43 1.17
N LEU A 88 2.65 3.05 2.12
CA LEU A 88 2.06 3.51 3.37
C LEU A 88 1.03 4.63 3.13
N MET A 89 1.32 5.55 2.22
CA MET A 89 0.37 6.62 1.86
C MET A 89 -0.90 6.07 1.23
N ALA A 90 -0.80 5.04 0.39
CA ALA A 90 -1.95 4.37 -0.18
C ALA A 90 -2.83 3.71 0.90
N LEU A 91 -2.24 3.07 1.91
CA LEU A 91 -2.99 2.50 3.05
C LEU A 91 -3.67 3.57 3.91
N ALA A 92 -2.98 4.68 4.18
CA ALA A 92 -3.47 5.73 5.08
C ALA A 92 -4.55 6.62 4.44
N THR A 93 -4.49 6.82 3.12
CA THR A 93 -5.34 7.81 2.41
C THR A 93 -6.29 7.19 1.39
N GLY A 94 -6.03 5.96 0.95
CA GLY A 94 -6.72 5.33 -0.18
C GLY A 94 -6.37 5.95 -1.55
N ALA A 95 -5.39 6.86 -1.60
CA ALA A 95 -5.04 7.61 -2.81
C ALA A 95 -3.77 7.05 -3.49
N THR A 96 -3.64 7.32 -4.79
CA THR A 96 -2.46 6.92 -5.56
C THR A 96 -1.29 7.89 -5.33
N PRO A 97 -0.04 7.51 -5.64
CA PRO A 97 1.12 8.41 -5.56
C PRO A 97 0.92 9.75 -6.28
N LYS A 98 0.18 9.76 -7.40
CA LYS A 98 -0.17 10.97 -8.14
C LYS A 98 -1.02 11.96 -7.31
N LEU A 99 -1.90 11.45 -6.46
CA LEU A 99 -2.79 12.27 -5.63
C LEU A 99 -2.16 12.66 -4.30
N THR A 100 -1.37 11.76 -3.71
CA THR A 100 -0.66 12.04 -2.45
C THR A 100 0.56 12.95 -2.67
N GLY A 101 1.13 12.95 -3.89
CA GLY A 101 2.39 13.61 -4.20
C GLY A 101 3.64 12.86 -3.69
N VAL A 102 3.45 11.75 -2.98
CA VAL A 102 4.54 10.91 -2.45
C VAL A 102 4.79 9.78 -3.45
N TYR A 103 5.77 9.99 -4.32
CA TYR A 103 6.11 9.04 -5.38
C TYR A 103 7.18 8.04 -4.96
N TYR A 104 8.18 8.49 -4.21
CA TYR A 104 9.31 7.69 -3.75
C TYR A 104 9.93 8.38 -2.51
N ASP A 105 10.85 7.70 -1.82
CA ASP A 105 11.59 8.28 -0.69
C ASP A 105 12.58 9.36 -1.16
N ASP A 106 13.19 9.22 -2.34
CA ASP A 106 13.88 10.28 -3.06
C ASP A 106 13.12 10.72 -4.32
N SER A 107 12.86 12.01 -4.45
CA SER A 107 12.18 12.57 -5.62
C SER A 107 12.73 13.93 -5.98
N TYR A 108 12.41 14.42 -7.18
CA TYR A 108 12.82 15.75 -7.62
C TYR A 108 11.60 16.58 -7.99
N ASP A 109 11.38 17.68 -7.27
CA ASP A 109 10.32 18.63 -7.54
C ASP A 109 10.86 19.82 -8.33
N ARG A 110 10.38 19.97 -9.57
CA ARG A 110 10.76 21.06 -10.50
C ARG A 110 10.20 22.42 -10.11
N THR A 111 9.34 22.49 -9.11
CA THR A 111 8.66 23.70 -8.65
C THR A 111 9.19 24.20 -7.31
N MET A 112 9.95 23.37 -6.58
CA MET A 112 10.54 23.74 -5.30
C MET A 112 11.93 24.37 -5.47
N PHE A 113 12.25 25.32 -4.60
CA PHE A 113 13.59 25.88 -4.49
C PHE A 113 14.36 25.16 -3.38
N THR A 114 15.66 24.92 -3.58
CA THR A 114 16.51 24.24 -2.60
C THR A 114 16.47 24.98 -1.26
N PRO A 115 16.08 24.32 -0.15
CA PRO A 115 15.94 24.99 1.14
C PRO A 115 17.30 25.52 1.62
N PRO A 116 17.34 26.67 2.34
CA PRO A 116 18.58 27.27 2.83
C PRO A 116 19.50 26.31 3.61
N ALA A 117 18.91 25.34 4.33
CA ALA A 117 19.65 24.34 5.10
C ALA A 117 20.50 23.38 4.25
N GLN A 118 20.21 23.27 2.95
CA GLN A 118 20.95 22.42 2.00
C GLN A 118 21.93 23.22 1.12
N LEU A 119 22.06 24.53 1.34
CA LEU A 119 22.96 25.39 0.58
C LEU A 119 24.29 25.63 1.32
N PRO A 120 25.38 25.97 0.62
CA PRO A 120 26.63 26.37 1.26
C PRO A 120 26.42 27.53 2.23
N THR A 121 27.11 27.49 3.38
CA THR A 121 27.03 28.53 4.41
C THR A 121 27.25 29.92 3.82
N GLY A 122 26.32 30.84 4.11
CA GLY A 122 26.34 32.20 3.59
C GLY A 122 25.59 32.40 2.26
N THR A 123 25.05 31.33 1.67
CA THR A 123 24.15 31.42 0.51
C THR A 123 22.73 31.70 0.98
N VAL A 124 22.05 32.64 0.33
CA VAL A 124 20.62 32.93 0.58
C VAL A 124 19.80 32.28 -0.55
N GLN A 125 18.80 31.49 -0.18
CA GLN A 125 17.71 31.13 -1.09
C GLN A 125 16.52 32.07 -0.83
N ASP A 126 16.21 32.93 -1.79
CA ASP A 126 15.09 33.87 -1.75
C ASP A 126 13.96 33.51 -2.74
N CYS A 127 13.92 32.24 -3.16
CA CYS A 127 12.99 31.72 -4.17
C CYS A 127 13.15 32.40 -5.54
N SER A 128 14.38 32.80 -5.88
CA SER A 128 14.73 33.34 -7.19
C SER A 128 15.55 32.35 -8.02
N GLY A 129 15.62 32.58 -9.33
CA GLY A 129 16.31 31.70 -10.27
C GLY A 129 15.45 30.53 -10.76
N THR A 130 16.11 29.48 -11.26
CA THR A 130 15.42 28.29 -11.79
C THR A 130 15.02 27.35 -10.65
N PRO A 131 13.72 27.04 -10.48
CA PRO A 131 13.28 26.08 -9.48
C PRO A 131 13.68 24.65 -9.87
N GLY A 132 13.77 23.79 -8.86
CA GLY A 132 14.22 22.42 -8.96
C GLY A 132 14.99 21.99 -7.73
N ALA A 133 14.40 21.12 -6.91
CA ALA A 133 15.02 20.61 -5.70
C ALA A 133 14.79 19.10 -5.54
N GLU A 134 15.80 18.42 -5.03
CA GLU A 134 15.68 17.05 -4.52
C GLU A 134 14.88 17.09 -3.21
N THR A 135 13.97 16.13 -3.03
CA THR A 135 13.08 15.97 -1.89
C THR A 135 13.25 14.57 -1.34
N GLN A 136 13.84 14.51 -0.14
CA GLN A 136 14.30 13.28 0.49
C GLN A 136 13.49 12.95 1.73
N TYR A 137 13.12 11.69 1.89
CA TYR A 137 12.45 11.12 3.06
C TYR A 137 13.30 10.00 3.66
N PHE A 138 14.58 10.29 3.93
CA PHE A 138 15.57 9.35 4.46
C PHE A 138 16.03 9.70 5.87
N GLU A 139 16.88 8.86 6.44
CA GLU A 139 17.56 9.08 7.71
C GLU A 139 18.46 10.32 7.72
N ASN A 140 18.80 10.89 6.55
CA ASN A 140 19.57 12.12 6.45
C ASN A 140 18.82 13.36 7.00
N LEU A 141 17.50 13.25 7.18
CA LEU A 141 16.68 14.25 7.87
C LEU A 141 16.69 14.09 9.40
N ASP A 142 17.22 12.98 9.94
CA ASP A 142 17.32 12.79 11.38
C ASP A 142 18.17 13.92 11.99
N THR A 143 17.74 14.49 13.11
CA THR A 143 18.52 15.50 13.84
C THR A 143 19.94 15.04 14.17
N ASN A 144 20.15 13.71 14.27
CA ASN A 144 21.43 13.06 14.52
C ASN A 144 21.84 12.09 13.38
N ALA A 145 21.46 12.39 12.14
CA ALA A 145 21.78 11.57 10.98
C ALA A 145 23.26 11.18 10.96
N PRO A 146 23.61 9.88 10.82
CA PRO A 146 24.99 9.46 10.62
C PRO A 146 25.54 10.07 9.32
N SER A 147 26.32 11.14 9.41
CA SER A 147 26.91 11.75 8.21
C SER A 147 28.18 11.00 7.81
N THR A 148 28.24 10.43 6.61
CA THR A 148 29.52 10.07 5.98
C THR A 148 30.34 11.30 5.59
N ALA A 149 29.73 12.49 5.57
CA ALA A 149 30.39 13.77 5.34
C ALA A 149 31.52 14.07 6.35
N ASN A 150 31.48 13.49 7.56
CA ASN A 150 32.49 13.68 8.61
C ASN A 150 33.11 12.37 9.14
N GLY A 151 32.90 11.23 8.48
CA GLY A 151 33.51 9.94 8.88
C GLY A 151 33.11 9.43 10.28
N GLN A 152 32.02 9.94 10.86
CA GLN A 152 31.52 9.52 12.16
C GLN A 152 30.18 8.79 11.99
N VAL A 153 30.14 7.52 12.39
CA VAL A 153 28.89 6.77 12.53
C VAL A 153 28.14 7.38 13.71
N GLY A 154 27.04 8.08 13.43
CA GLY A 154 26.16 8.64 14.45
C GLY A 154 25.73 7.53 15.42
N SER A 155 26.01 7.72 16.71
CA SER A 155 25.52 6.82 17.75
C SER A 155 24.02 7.05 17.88
N ARG A 156 23.20 6.11 17.39
CA ARG A 156 21.77 6.14 17.66
C ARG A 156 21.58 5.84 19.14
N THR A 157 21.21 6.84 19.95
CA THR A 157 20.50 6.55 21.20
C THR A 157 19.15 5.99 20.78
N ILE A 158 18.94 4.69 20.93
CA ILE A 158 17.62 4.08 20.78
C ILE A 158 16.71 4.79 21.80
N LEU A 159 15.63 5.40 21.34
CA LEU A 159 14.68 6.19 22.16
C LEU A 159 13.84 5.32 23.12
N ASN A 160 14.36 4.18 23.60
CA ASN A 160 13.68 3.28 24.51
C ASN A 160 14.62 2.67 25.56
N GLU A 161 15.58 3.45 26.04
CA GLU A 161 16.31 3.17 27.29
C GLU A 161 15.73 4.10 28.37
N SER A 162 14.55 3.74 28.88
CA SER A 162 13.90 4.39 30.04
C SER A 162 13.05 3.38 30.80
#